data_AF-A0AAW1C703-F1
#
_entry.id   AF-A0AAW1C703-F1
#
_cell.length_a   1.000
_cell.length_b   1.000
_cell.length_c   1.000
_cell.angle_alpha   90.00
_cell.angle_beta   90.00
_cell.angle_gamma   90.00
#
_symmetry.space_group_name_H-M   'P 1'
#
loop_
_entity.id
_entity.type
_entity.pdbx_description
1 polymer ?
#
loop_
_entity_poly.entity_id
_entity_poly.type
_entity_poly.pdbx_seq_one_letter_code
_entity_poly.pdbx_strand_id
1 'polypeptide(L)'
;MASQQGETGVRQRREADPAADLSRPSRWFTWDEIGLRTGQGDPPQERWLVIDRKVYDVSRFYRRHPGGSRTIASFAGQDATDPFTAFHVDKTLVRKHMVSLLIGELAPDQPSFEPSKNKLLVEDFRELLSTVEKMGLFKPNQFFFFLMLLHILLLDAAGWFVMCLKQAGYNMI
;
A
#
# COMPACT_ATOMS: atom_id res chain seq x y z
N MET A 1 15.41 -7.86 -67.08
CA MET A 1 14.22 -6.97 -67.03
C MET A 1 13.44 -7.39 -65.79
N ALA A 2 13.55 -6.67 -64.67
CA ALA A 2 12.77 -5.45 -64.33
C ALA A 2 11.26 -5.70 -64.52
N SER A 3 10.33 -5.48 -63.59
CA SER A 3 10.28 -4.61 -62.41
C SER A 3 8.99 -4.98 -61.62
N GLN A 4 8.97 -4.74 -60.30
CA GLN A 4 7.96 -4.00 -59.49
C GLN A 4 6.45 -4.14 -59.85
N GLN A 5 5.44 -4.15 -58.98
CA GLN A 5 5.15 -3.78 -57.57
C GLN A 5 3.63 -4.06 -57.39
N GLY A 6 3.08 -4.10 -56.16
CA GLY A 6 1.64 -3.89 -55.98
C GLY A 6 1.00 -4.50 -54.73
N GLU A 7 1.15 -3.83 -53.60
CA GLU A 7 0.43 -4.07 -52.33
C GLU A 7 -1.04 -3.62 -52.41
N THR A 8 -1.94 -4.30 -51.68
CA THR A 8 -3.04 -3.72 -50.86
C THR A 8 -3.59 -4.87 -49.98
N GLY A 9 -3.76 -4.79 -48.66
CA GLY A 9 -3.71 -3.65 -47.76
C GLY A 9 -5.03 -3.46 -47.00
N VAL A 10 -5.51 -4.47 -46.24
CA VAL A 10 -6.53 -4.23 -45.19
C VAL A 10 -6.20 -5.12 -43.97
N ARG A 11 -5.30 -4.65 -43.10
CA ARG A 11 -5.15 -5.16 -41.73
C ARG A 11 -6.17 -4.44 -40.85
N GLN A 12 -7.20 -5.16 -40.43
CA GLN A 12 -8.14 -4.74 -39.41
C GLN A 12 -7.35 -4.43 -38.12
N ARG A 13 -7.30 -3.14 -37.76
CA ARG A 13 -6.70 -2.64 -36.53
C ARG A 13 -7.49 -3.24 -35.36
N ARG A 14 -6.94 -4.28 -34.73
CA ARG A 14 -7.38 -4.68 -33.38
C ARG A 14 -7.02 -3.52 -32.47
N GLU A 15 -8.03 -2.80 -31.98
CA GLU A 15 -7.89 -1.90 -30.86
C GLU A 15 -7.29 -2.70 -29.69
N ALA A 16 -6.06 -2.34 -29.34
CA ALA A 16 -5.37 -2.91 -28.20
C ALA A 16 -5.94 -2.29 -26.93
N ASP A 17 -6.34 -3.17 -25.99
CA ASP A 17 -6.72 -2.79 -24.63
C ASP A 17 -5.61 -1.95 -23.97
N PRO A 18 -5.90 -0.79 -23.37
CA PRO A 18 -4.90 0.14 -22.85
C PRO A 18 -4.26 -0.29 -21.51
N ALA A 19 -4.38 -1.56 -21.12
CA ALA A 19 -3.90 -2.08 -19.84
C ALA A 19 -2.66 -3.00 -19.94
N ALA A 20 -2.21 -3.31 -21.15
CA ALA A 20 -1.12 -4.25 -21.39
C ALA A 20 0.15 -3.55 -21.90
N ASP A 21 0.81 -2.77 -21.06
CA ASP A 21 2.24 -2.49 -21.25
C ASP A 21 2.95 -2.17 -19.92
N LEU A 22 3.28 -3.22 -19.17
CA LEU A 22 4.26 -3.19 -18.07
C LEU A 22 5.63 -3.56 -18.66
N SER A 23 6.16 -2.69 -19.52
CA SER A 23 7.38 -2.87 -20.32
C SER A 23 8.68 -2.73 -19.51
N ARG A 24 8.96 -3.70 -18.63
CA ARG A 24 10.34 -4.12 -18.32
C ARG A 24 10.39 -5.65 -18.37
N PRO A 25 11.45 -6.28 -18.90
CA PRO A 25 11.59 -7.72 -18.77
C PRO A 25 11.56 -8.07 -17.29
N SER A 26 10.56 -8.85 -16.87
CA SER A 26 10.40 -9.31 -15.49
C SER A 26 11.63 -10.10 -15.10
N ARG A 27 12.59 -9.43 -14.47
CA ARG A 27 13.78 -10.08 -13.94
C ARG A 27 13.33 -10.97 -12.78
N TRP A 28 13.83 -12.19 -12.77
CA TRP A 28 13.57 -13.13 -11.68
C TRP A 28 14.59 -12.93 -10.57
N PHE A 29 14.12 -12.91 -9.34
CA PHE A 29 14.94 -12.73 -8.14
C PHE A 29 14.73 -13.89 -7.15
N THR A 30 15.77 -14.22 -6.39
CA THR A 30 15.71 -15.21 -5.30
C THR A 30 15.59 -14.52 -3.95
N TRP A 31 15.13 -15.26 -2.93
CA TRP A 31 15.09 -14.74 -1.56
C TRP A 31 16.47 -14.40 -1.02
N ASP A 32 17.50 -15.17 -1.40
CA ASP A 32 18.89 -14.89 -1.01
C ASP A 32 19.37 -13.53 -1.55
N GLU A 33 19.05 -13.22 -2.81
CA GLU A 33 19.40 -11.93 -3.41
C GLU A 33 18.65 -10.78 -2.72
N ILE A 34 17.34 -10.95 -2.49
CA ILE A 34 16.50 -9.92 -1.87
C ILE A 34 16.90 -9.67 -0.42
N GLY A 35 17.23 -10.72 0.34
CA GLY A 35 17.63 -10.64 1.74
C GLY A 35 18.92 -9.83 1.97
N LEU A 36 19.76 -9.67 0.94
CA LEU A 36 20.94 -8.80 1.00
C LEU A 36 20.58 -7.31 0.83
N ARG A 37 19.42 -6.98 0.25
CA ARG A 37 19.00 -5.63 -0.11
C ARG A 37 18.21 -4.95 1.01
N THR A 38 18.81 -4.91 2.19
CA THR A 38 18.23 -4.28 3.39
C THR A 38 18.49 -2.77 3.46
N GLY A 39 19.37 -2.26 2.59
CA GLY A 39 19.90 -0.89 2.62
C GLY A 39 20.71 -0.55 3.87
N GLN A 40 21.24 -1.58 4.54
CA GLN A 40 22.29 -1.50 5.54
C GLN A 40 23.65 -1.80 4.88
N GLY A 41 24.74 -1.26 5.42
CA GLY A 41 26.10 -1.41 4.89
C GLY A 41 26.76 -0.10 4.45
N ASP A 42 28.07 -0.16 4.17
CA ASP A 42 28.88 0.94 3.66
C ASP A 42 29.61 0.50 2.36
N PRO A 43 29.30 1.08 1.19
CA PRO A 43 28.31 2.14 0.95
C PRO A 43 26.85 1.66 1.14
N PRO A 44 25.89 2.59 1.33
CA PRO A 44 24.49 2.24 1.52
C PRO A 44 23.94 1.44 0.34
N GLN A 45 23.52 0.21 0.61
CA GLN A 45 22.96 -0.66 -0.42
C GLN A 45 21.52 -0.26 -0.78
N GLU A 46 21.04 -0.87 -1.86
CA GLU A 46 19.64 -0.76 -2.28
C GLU A 46 18.71 -1.40 -1.23
N ARG A 47 17.47 -0.89 -1.17
CA ARG A 47 16.39 -1.37 -0.30
C ARG A 47 15.31 -1.97 -1.16
N TRP A 48 15.16 -3.28 -1.10
CA TRP A 48 14.10 -3.97 -1.83
C TRP A 48 13.06 -4.52 -0.87
N LEU A 49 11.87 -4.78 -1.36
CA LEU A 49 10.84 -5.52 -0.63
C LEU A 49 9.99 -6.32 -1.61
N VAL A 50 9.33 -7.35 -1.08
CA VAL A 50 8.41 -8.18 -1.87
C VAL A 50 6.98 -7.89 -1.45
N ILE A 51 6.09 -7.67 -2.42
CA ILE A 51 4.63 -7.60 -2.21
C ILE A 51 3.97 -8.43 -3.30
N ASP A 52 3.16 -9.42 -2.93
CA ASP A 52 2.46 -10.32 -3.86
C ASP A 52 3.42 -10.95 -4.89
N ARG A 53 4.56 -11.50 -4.42
CA ARG A 53 5.68 -12.04 -5.23
C ARG A 53 6.39 -11.05 -6.17
N LYS A 54 5.98 -9.78 -6.21
CA LYS A 54 6.65 -8.73 -6.99
C LYS A 54 7.72 -8.06 -6.15
N VAL A 55 8.85 -7.78 -6.77
CA VAL A 55 10.02 -7.17 -6.14
C VAL A 55 10.07 -5.69 -6.49
N TYR A 56 10.14 -4.85 -5.47
CA TYR A 56 10.14 -3.39 -5.62
C TYR A 56 11.42 -2.79 -5.06
N ASP A 57 12.05 -1.91 -5.83
CA ASP A 57 13.13 -1.05 -5.33
C ASP A 57 12.54 0.21 -4.68
N VAL A 58 12.66 0.28 -3.35
CA VAL A 58 12.15 1.38 -2.54
C VAL A 58 13.26 2.32 -2.06
N SER A 59 14.49 2.17 -2.56
CA SER A 59 15.68 2.94 -2.13
C SER A 59 15.48 4.45 -2.16
N ARG A 60 14.74 4.96 -3.15
CA ARG A 60 14.42 6.39 -3.28
C ARG A 60 13.09 6.76 -2.63
N PHE A 61 12.16 5.81 -2.56
CA PHE A 61 10.80 6.05 -2.10
C PHE A 61 10.66 6.01 -0.58
N TYR A 62 11.48 5.22 0.13
CA TYR A 62 11.26 4.95 1.57
C TYR A 62 11.14 6.22 2.43
N ARG A 63 11.88 7.31 2.11
CA ARG A 63 11.78 8.58 2.85
C ARG A 63 10.49 9.37 2.60
N ARG A 64 9.81 9.10 1.49
CA ARG A 64 8.58 9.78 1.05
C ARG A 64 7.31 9.00 1.35
N HIS A 65 7.45 7.81 1.96
CA HIS A 65 6.31 6.97 2.28
C HIS A 65 5.37 7.68 3.29
N PRO A 66 4.06 7.82 3.00
CA PRO A 66 3.12 8.52 3.88
C PRO A 66 3.03 7.92 5.28
N GLY A 67 3.16 6.60 5.41
CA GLY A 67 3.21 5.90 6.71
C GLY A 67 4.56 5.98 7.43
N GLY A 68 5.47 6.84 6.96
CA GLY A 68 6.80 7.05 7.53
C GLY A 68 7.87 6.11 6.98
N SER A 69 9.12 6.58 7.06
CA SER A 69 10.29 5.89 6.49
C SER A 69 10.74 4.67 7.27
N ARG A 70 10.52 4.68 8.59
CA ARG A 70 10.86 3.56 9.49
C ARG A 70 10.07 2.30 9.12
N THR A 71 8.80 2.46 8.78
CA THR A 71 7.91 1.35 8.40
C THR A 71 8.47 0.59 7.21
N ILE A 72 8.84 1.27 6.12
CA ILE A 72 9.45 0.61 4.96
C ILE A 72 10.84 0.05 5.30
N ALA A 73 11.65 0.80 6.05
CA ALA A 73 12.99 0.37 6.40
C ALA A 73 13.02 -0.94 7.21
N SER A 74 12.02 -1.17 8.06
CA SER A 74 11.90 -2.40 8.85
C SER A 74 11.57 -3.65 8.03
N PHE A 75 11.02 -3.48 6.82
CA PHE A 75 10.69 -4.58 5.89
C PHE A 75 11.63 -4.66 4.68
N ALA A 76 12.74 -3.91 4.69
CA ALA A 76 13.73 -4.02 3.64
C ALA A 76 14.35 -5.43 3.64
N GLY A 77 14.42 -6.05 2.47
CA GLY A 77 14.86 -7.42 2.25
C GLY A 77 13.83 -8.50 2.60
N GLN A 78 12.59 -8.14 2.90
CA GLN A 78 11.57 -9.06 3.43
C GLN A 78 10.28 -9.08 2.59
N ASP A 79 9.41 -10.05 2.89
CA ASP A 79 8.02 -10.05 2.42
C ASP A 79 7.18 -9.03 3.20
N ALA A 80 6.69 -8.00 2.51
CA ALA A 80 5.83 -6.94 3.05
C ALA A 80 4.36 -7.10 2.61
N THR A 81 3.95 -8.25 2.07
CA THR A 81 2.59 -8.48 1.56
C THR A 81 1.49 -8.28 2.62
N ASP A 82 1.69 -8.84 3.81
CA ASP A 82 0.71 -8.75 4.91
C ASP A 82 0.56 -7.33 5.45
N PRO A 83 1.64 -6.61 5.85
CA PRO A 83 1.51 -5.22 6.29
C PRO A 83 0.99 -4.31 5.16
N PHE A 84 1.38 -4.56 3.90
CA PHE A 84 0.81 -3.82 2.78
C PHE A 84 -0.72 -3.99 2.72
N THR A 85 -1.19 -5.24 2.80
CA THR A 85 -2.61 -5.59 2.76
C THR A 85 -3.41 -5.02 3.92
N ALA A 86 -2.82 -4.99 5.12
CA ALA A 86 -3.48 -4.53 6.33
C ALA A 86 -3.64 -3.01 6.40
N PHE A 87 -2.64 -2.24 5.93
CA PHE A 87 -2.60 -0.79 6.15
C PHE A 87 -3.03 0.05 4.93
N HIS A 88 -3.14 -0.54 3.74
CA HIS A 88 -3.56 0.19 2.54
C HIS A 88 -5.01 -0.15 2.18
N VAL A 89 -5.93 0.77 2.51
CA VAL A 89 -7.37 0.64 2.22
C VAL A 89 -7.62 0.62 0.70
N ASP A 90 -7.08 1.59 -0.04
CA ASP A 90 -7.19 1.65 -1.50
C ASP A 90 -5.95 1.04 -2.17
N LYS A 91 -5.96 -0.29 -2.27
CA LYS A 91 -4.86 -1.04 -2.93
C LYS A 91 -4.74 -0.71 -4.42
N THR A 92 -5.81 -0.25 -5.07
CA THR A 92 -5.80 0.05 -6.51
C THR A 92 -5.03 1.32 -6.81
N LEU A 93 -5.30 2.38 -6.03
CA LEU A 93 -4.58 3.64 -6.11
C LEU A 93 -3.10 3.45 -5.79
N VAL A 94 -2.80 2.72 -4.70
CA VAL A 94 -1.41 2.50 -4.27
C VAL A 94 -0.63 1.71 -5.31
N ARG A 95 -1.21 0.63 -5.88
CA ARG A 95 -0.57 -0.15 -6.95
C ARG A 95 -0.23 0.70 -8.17
N LYS A 96 -1.06 1.68 -8.54
CA LYS A 96 -0.76 2.62 -9.64
C LYS A 96 0.54 3.40 -9.40
N HIS A 97 0.82 3.76 -8.15
CA HIS A 97 2.02 4.52 -7.78
C HIS A 97 3.26 3.62 -7.67
N MET A 98 3.06 2.33 -7.40
CA MET A 98 4.15 1.35 -7.24
C MET A 98 4.71 0.83 -8.57
N VAL A 99 4.03 1.06 -9.70
CA VAL A 99 4.47 0.58 -11.03
C VAL A 99 5.91 1.02 -11.34
N SER A 100 6.28 2.26 -10.98
CA SER A 100 7.63 2.79 -11.23
C SER A 100 8.72 2.19 -10.33
N LEU A 101 8.31 1.56 -9.22
CA LEU A 101 9.21 0.92 -8.25
C LEU A 101 9.43 -0.56 -8.57
N LEU A 102 8.59 -1.15 -9.44
CA LEU A 102 8.66 -2.56 -9.80
C LEU A 102 9.94 -2.84 -10.60
N ILE A 103 10.76 -3.77 -10.09
CA ILE A 103 12.00 -4.19 -10.74
C ILE A 103 11.93 -5.62 -11.29
N GLY A 104 10.98 -6.43 -10.82
CA GLY A 104 10.72 -7.78 -11.32
C GLY A 104 9.91 -8.62 -10.35
N GLU A 105 10.08 -9.94 -10.39
CA GLU A 105 9.26 -10.90 -9.64
C GLU A 105 10.13 -12.01 -9.03
N LEU A 106 9.61 -12.67 -7.99
CA LEU A 106 10.25 -13.85 -7.41
C LEU A 106 10.25 -15.00 -8.40
N ALA A 107 11.40 -15.66 -8.55
CA ALA A 107 11.55 -16.80 -9.43
C ALA A 107 10.50 -17.91 -9.13
N PRO A 108 9.97 -18.62 -10.15
CA PRO A 108 8.85 -19.55 -9.96
C PRO A 108 9.11 -20.69 -8.97
N ASP A 109 10.37 -21.08 -8.81
CA ASP A 109 10.88 -22.10 -7.88
C ASP A 109 10.94 -21.60 -6.43
N GLN A 110 10.90 -20.28 -6.22
CA GLN A 110 10.97 -19.69 -4.89
C GLN A 110 9.60 -19.71 -4.21
N PRO A 111 9.54 -19.97 -2.90
CA PRO A 111 8.31 -19.89 -2.15
C PRO A 111 7.71 -18.47 -2.22
N SER A 112 6.38 -18.39 -2.27
CA SER A 112 5.69 -17.09 -2.29
C SER A 112 5.88 -16.28 -1.00
N PHE A 113 6.28 -16.95 0.06
CA PHE A 113 6.52 -16.39 1.37
C PHE A 113 8.01 -16.42 1.67
N GLU A 114 8.45 -15.47 2.47
CA GLU A 114 9.81 -15.42 2.96
C GLU A 114 10.14 -16.69 3.78
N PRO A 115 11.19 -17.45 3.42
CA PRO A 115 11.54 -18.70 4.10
C PRO A 115 11.88 -18.54 5.59
N SER A 116 12.31 -17.35 6.00
CA SER A 116 12.72 -17.04 7.37
C SER A 116 11.53 -16.95 8.35
N LYS A 117 10.32 -16.72 7.84
CA LYS A 117 9.12 -16.49 8.67
C LYS A 117 8.49 -17.80 9.11
N ASN A 118 8.02 -17.83 10.35
CA ASN A 118 7.26 -18.97 10.86
C ASN A 118 5.90 -19.04 10.16
N LYS A 119 5.73 -20.05 9.32
CA LYS A 119 4.52 -20.25 8.50
C LYS A 119 3.25 -20.34 9.34
N LEU A 120 3.27 -21.03 10.48
CA LEU A 120 2.09 -21.19 11.35
C LEU A 120 1.62 -19.83 11.88
N LEU A 121 2.55 -19.00 12.37
CA LEU A 121 2.20 -17.68 12.90
C LEU A 121 1.62 -16.75 11.83
N VAL A 122 2.13 -16.84 10.60
CA VAL A 122 1.63 -16.05 9.47
C VAL A 122 0.21 -16.49 9.08
N GLU A 123 -0.03 -17.79 9.04
CA GLU A 123 -1.35 -18.36 8.74
C GLU A 123 -2.37 -17.98 9.82
N ASP A 124 -2.02 -18.11 11.10
CA ASP A 124 -2.86 -17.71 12.23
C ASP A 124 -3.22 -16.22 12.16
N PHE A 125 -2.25 -15.35 11.87
CA PHE A 125 -2.49 -13.91 11.76
C PHE A 125 -3.43 -13.57 10.60
N ARG A 126 -3.29 -14.27 9.46
CA ARG A 126 -4.18 -14.09 8.31
C ARG A 126 -5.60 -14.57 8.59
N GLU A 127 -5.74 -15.68 9.30
CA GLU A 127 -7.05 -16.18 9.73
C GLU A 127 -7.73 -15.17 10.66
N LEU A 128 -7.01 -14.65 11.65
CA LEU A 128 -7.50 -13.61 12.56
C LEU A 128 -7.96 -12.37 11.78
N LEU A 129 -7.15 -11.85 10.86
CA LEU A 129 -7.53 -10.69 10.04
C LEU A 129 -8.80 -10.97 9.22
N SER A 130 -8.89 -12.15 8.58
CA SER A 130 -10.07 -12.52 7.80
C SER A 130 -11.34 -12.60 8.66
N THR A 131 -11.19 -13.04 9.91
CA THR A 131 -12.29 -13.14 10.85
C THR A 131 -12.75 -11.76 11.28
N VAL A 132 -11.83 -10.86 11.64
CA VAL A 132 -12.12 -9.45 11.99
C VAL A 132 -12.80 -8.72 10.83
N GLU A 133 -12.35 -8.95 9.59
CA GLU A 133 -12.96 -8.39 8.39
C GLU A 133 -14.38 -8.90 8.16
N LYS A 134 -14.60 -10.23 8.27
CA LYS A 134 -15.94 -10.84 8.14
C LYS A 134 -16.90 -10.35 9.21
N MET A 135 -16.42 -10.13 10.43
CA MET A 135 -17.21 -9.54 11.51
C MET A 135 -17.49 -8.04 11.30
N GLY A 136 -16.90 -7.40 10.28
CA GLY A 136 -17.17 -6.01 9.94
C GLY A 136 -16.56 -4.99 10.90
N LEU A 137 -15.62 -5.39 11.76
CA LEU A 137 -15.01 -4.52 12.77
C LEU A 137 -14.22 -3.34 12.16
N PHE A 138 -13.83 -3.43 10.88
CA PHE A 138 -13.16 -2.34 10.17
C PHE A 138 -14.12 -1.32 9.53
N LYS A 139 -15.44 -1.56 9.58
CA LYS A 139 -16.43 -0.63 9.00
C LYS A 139 -16.84 0.41 10.05
N PRO A 140 -16.52 1.69 9.87
CA PRO A 140 -16.90 2.72 10.83
C PRO A 140 -18.41 2.91 10.86
N ASN A 141 -19.01 2.87 12.05
CA ASN A 141 -20.42 3.19 12.24
C ASN A 141 -20.61 4.72 12.22
N GLN A 142 -21.06 5.25 11.08
CA GLN A 142 -21.25 6.69 10.87
C GLN A 142 -22.17 7.33 11.91
N PHE A 143 -23.19 6.61 12.36
CA PHE A 143 -24.13 7.14 13.36
C PHE A 143 -23.47 7.34 14.72
N PHE A 144 -22.63 6.38 15.14
CA PHE A 144 -21.84 6.52 16.36
C PHE A 144 -20.94 7.77 16.33
N PHE A 145 -20.22 7.98 15.22
CA PHE A 145 -19.34 9.15 15.06
C PHE A 145 -20.14 10.46 15.00
N PHE A 146 -21.30 10.47 14.34
CA PHE A 146 -22.19 11.63 14.32
C PHE A 146 -22.71 11.98 15.72
N LEU A 147 -23.16 10.98 16.48
CA LEU A 147 -23.61 11.18 17.87
C LEU A 147 -22.48 11.69 18.76
N MET A 148 -21.25 11.18 18.58
CA MET A 148 -20.08 11.67 19.29
C MET A 148 -19.77 13.13 18.95
N LEU A 149 -19.85 13.51 17.67
CA LEU A 149 -19.70 14.90 17.25
C LEU A 149 -20.79 15.80 17.87
N LEU A 150 -22.05 15.36 17.82
CA LEU A 150 -23.17 16.08 18.45
C LEU A 150 -22.95 16.27 19.95
N HIS A 151 -22.47 15.24 20.65
CA HIS A 151 -22.15 15.31 22.08
C HIS A 151 -21.08 16.38 22.38
N ILE A 152 -20.02 16.45 21.58
CA ILE A 152 -18.96 17.47 21.72
C ILE A 152 -19.55 18.88 21.52
N LEU A 153 -20.38 19.08 20.50
CA LEU A 153 -21.03 20.37 20.25
C LEU A 153 -22.00 20.79 21.37
N LEU A 154 -22.70 19.83 21.97
CA LEU A 154 -23.58 20.10 23.10
C LEU A 154 -22.80 20.53 24.35
N LEU A 155 -21.67 19.87 24.64
CA LEU A 155 -20.79 20.27 25.74
C LEU A 155 -20.19 21.66 25.51
N ASP A 156 -19.79 21.98 24.28
CA ASP A 156 -19.28 23.29 23.91
C ASP A 156 -20.35 24.39 24.08
N ALA A 157 -21.56 24.16 23.56
CA ALA A 157 -22.69 25.08 23.71
C ALA A 157 -23.08 25.29 25.18
N ALA A 158 -23.04 24.23 25.99
CA ALA A 158 -23.27 24.34 27.44
C ALA A 158 -22.17 25.19 28.11
N GLY A 159 -20.91 25.04 27.70
CA GLY A 159 -19.80 25.89 28.15
C GLY A 159 -20.05 27.36 27.83
N TRP A 160 -20.37 27.67 26.58
CA TRP A 160 -20.75 29.03 26.14
C TRP A 160 -21.93 29.58 26.94
N PHE A 161 -22.96 28.78 27.15
CA PHE A 161 -24.13 29.16 27.92
C PHE A 161 -23.77 29.55 29.37
N VAL A 162 -22.93 28.75 30.05
CA VAL A 162 -22.45 29.07 31.41
C VAL A 162 -21.64 30.37 31.42
N MET A 163 -20.80 30.62 30.40
CA MET A 163 -20.07 31.89 30.30
C MET A 163 -21.01 33.08 30.09
N CYS A 164 -22.01 32.96 29.23
CA CYS A 164 -23.02 33.99 29.00
C CYS A 164 -23.80 34.31 30.29
N LEU A 165 -24.22 33.29 31.05
CA LEU A 165 -24.91 33.51 32.32
C LEU A 165 -24.04 34.26 33.33
N LYS A 166 -22.74 33.92 33.42
CA LYS A 166 -21.79 34.66 34.27
C LYS A 166 -21.61 36.11 33.80
N GLN A 167 -21.44 36.34 32.50
CA GLN A 167 -21.25 37.69 31.95
C GLN A 167 -22.49 38.57 32.17
N ALA A 168 -23.69 38.02 31.98
CA ALA A 168 -24.94 38.74 32.26
C ALA A 168 -25.09 39.09 33.75
N GLY A 169 -24.63 38.20 34.64
CA GLY A 169 -24.56 38.48 36.09
C GLY A 169 -23.56 39.59 36.46
N TYR A 170 -22.39 39.63 35.83
CA TYR A 170 -21.40 40.70 36.02
C TYR A 170 -21.87 42.07 35.51
N ASN A 171 -22.67 42.10 34.44
CA ASN A 171 -23.15 43.36 33.86
C ASN A 171 -24.36 43.99 34.59
N MET A 172 -24.96 43.29 35.57
CA MET A 172 -26.10 43.78 36.37
C MET A 172 -25.71 44.32 37.76
N ILE A 173 -24.42 44.30 38.09
CA ILE A 173 -23.84 44.86 39.33
C ILE A 173 -22.99 46.06 38.93
#